data_AF-A0ABD3WTX8-F1
#
_entry.id   AF-A0ABD3WTX8-F1
#
_cell.length_a   1.000
_cell.length_b   1.000
_cell.length_c   1.000
_cell.angle_alpha   90.00
_cell.angle_beta   90.00
_cell.angle_gamma   90.00
#
_symmetry.space_group_name_H-M   'P 1'
#
loop_
_entity.id
_entity.type
_entity.pdbx_description
1 polymer ?
#
loop_
_entity_poly.entity_id
_entity_poly.type
_entity_poly.pdbx_seq_one_letter_code
_entity_poly.pdbx_strand_id
1 'polypeptide(L)'
;MAEAAENELNFLPLVHDIIKSIEKDSLDVNQKMTDFRNQLLKAREVIEKLPGTQYSRDDQLKQIDILKQQLANKTELLQKYKNLTVFDI
;
A
#
# COMPACT_ATOMS: atom_id res chain seq x y z
N MET A 1 -10.10 -2.80 7.22
CA MET A 1 -9.25 -3.65 6.34
C MET A 1 -7.77 -3.25 6.40
N ALA A 2 -7.42 -1.95 6.48
CA ALA A 2 -6.03 -1.50 6.64
C ALA A 2 -5.35 -1.95 7.96
N GLU A 3 -6.11 -2.02 9.05
CA GLU A 3 -5.60 -2.36 10.39
C GLU A 3 -5.07 -3.80 10.52
N ALA A 4 -5.56 -4.73 9.69
CA ALA A 4 -5.08 -6.11 9.69
C ALA A 4 -3.72 -6.27 8.98
N ALA A 5 -3.46 -5.46 7.95
CA ALA A 5 -2.21 -5.50 7.19
C ALA A 5 -1.03 -4.86 7.95
N GLU A 6 -1.31 -3.86 8.80
CA GLU A 6 -0.31 -3.25 9.67
C GLU A 6 0.24 -4.25 10.70
N ASN A 7 -0.62 -5.15 11.19
CA ASN A 7 -0.22 -6.18 12.13
C ASN A 7 0.51 -7.36 11.47
N GLU A 8 0.25 -7.62 10.18
CA GLU A 8 0.94 -8.67 9.41
C GLU A 8 2.41 -8.37 9.13
N LEU A 9 2.86 -7.11 9.16
CA LEU A 9 4.26 -6.72 8.94
C LEU A 9 4.97 -6.30 10.23
N ASN A 10 4.51 -6.78 11.39
CA ASN A 10 5.16 -6.47 12.66
C ASN A 10 6.46 -7.26 12.83
N PHE A 11 7.59 -6.56 12.76
CA PHE A 11 8.92 -7.15 12.90
C PHE A 11 9.40 -7.26 14.35
N LEU A 12 8.82 -6.48 15.27
CA LEU A 12 9.35 -6.32 16.61
C LEU A 12 9.39 -7.63 17.42
N PRO A 13 8.35 -8.51 17.38
CA PRO A 13 8.40 -9.80 18.06
C PRO A 13 9.54 -10.69 17.56
N LEU A 14 9.77 -10.72 16.24
CA LEU A 14 10.84 -11.51 15.63
C LEU A 14 12.23 -11.01 16.05
N VAL A 15 12.43 -9.69 16.05
CA VAL A 15 13.69 -9.08 16.50
C VAL A 15 13.94 -9.38 17.98
N HIS A 16 12.92 -9.21 18.82
CA HIS A 16 13.00 -9.53 20.24
C HIS A 16 13.38 -11.00 20.47
N ASP A 17 12.75 -11.93 19.75
CA ASP A 17 13.01 -13.35 19.89
C ASP A 17 14.42 -13.73 19.44
N ILE A 18 14.95 -13.08 18.39
CA ILE A 18 16.35 -13.26 17.97
C ILE A 18 17.30 -12.79 19.06
N ILE A 19 17.12 -11.57 19.60
CA ILE A 19 17.96 -11.02 20.67
C ILE A 19 17.97 -11.96 21.87
N LYS A 20 16.79 -12.39 22.33
CA LYS A 20 16.65 -13.30 23.47
C LYS A 20 17.28 -14.68 23.23
N SER A 21 17.36 -15.12 21.97
CA SER A 21 17.97 -16.41 21.61
C SER A 21 19.50 -16.31 21.59
N ILE A 22 20.04 -15.17 21.15
CA ILE A 22 21.47 -14.86 21.22
C ILE A 22 21.91 -14.76 22.67
N GLU A 23 21.17 -14.02 23.50
CA GLU A 23 21.46 -13.86 24.94
C GLU A 23 21.49 -15.18 25.72
N LYS A 24 20.85 -16.23 25.18
CA LYS A 24 20.77 -17.56 25.80
C LYS A 24 21.66 -18.60 25.12
N ASP A 25 22.50 -18.21 24.16
CA ASP A 25 23.30 -19.13 23.32
C ASP A 25 22.46 -20.27 22.72
N SER A 26 21.23 -19.94 22.31
CA SER A 26 20.28 -20.93 21.78
C SER A 26 20.68 -21.37 20.37
N LEU A 27 20.52 -22.66 20.07
CA LEU A 27 20.85 -23.23 18.76
C LEU A 27 19.88 -22.80 17.64
N ASP A 28 18.72 -22.23 17.99
CA ASP A 28 17.65 -21.85 17.07
C ASP A 28 17.79 -20.44 16.47
N VAL A 29 18.86 -19.71 16.80
CA VAL A 29 19.11 -18.34 16.29
C VAL A 29 19.10 -18.30 14.76
N ASN A 30 19.72 -19.27 14.09
CA ASN A 30 19.75 -19.34 12.62
C ASN A 30 18.35 -19.50 12.01
N GLN A 31 17.47 -20.28 12.65
CA GLN A 31 16.10 -20.46 12.20
C GLN A 31 15.32 -19.15 12.35
N LYS A 32 15.41 -18.50 13.51
CA LYS A 32 14.75 -17.21 13.76
C LYS A 32 15.23 -16.11 12.82
N MET A 33 16.52 -16.11 12.46
CA MET A 33 17.07 -15.19 11.47
C MET A 33 16.52 -15.45 10.07
N THR A 34 16.32 -16.72 9.71
CA THR A 34 15.66 -17.13 8.47
C THR A 34 14.21 -16.64 8.42
N ASP A 35 13.48 -16.80 9.52
CA ASP A 35 12.09 -16.38 9.62
C ASP A 35 11.95 -14.86 9.50
N PHE A 36 12.84 -14.11 10.14
CA PHE A 36 12.91 -12.65 10.01
C PHE A 36 13.21 -12.21 8.57
N ARG A 37 14.18 -12.87 7.91
CA ARG A 37 14.47 -12.60 6.50
C ARG A 37 13.25 -12.85 5.61
N ASN A 38 12.53 -13.95 5.82
CA ASN A 38 11.32 -14.27 5.06
C ASN A 38 10.23 -13.19 5.27
N GLN A 39 10.11 -12.67 6.48
CA GLN A 39 9.17 -11.59 6.79
C GLN A 39 9.52 -10.29 6.05
N LEU A 40 10.81 -9.95 5.95
CA LEU A 40 11.27 -8.81 5.14
C LEU A 40 10.98 -8.98 3.64
N LEU A 41 11.13 -10.21 3.13
CA LEU A 41 10.79 -10.50 1.73
C LEU A 41 9.30 -10.35 1.44
N LYS A 42 8.43 -10.83 2.35
CA LYS A 42 6.98 -10.60 2.26
C LYS A 42 6.65 -9.11 2.28
N ALA A 43 7.26 -8.34 3.17
CA ALA A 43 7.07 -6.89 3.23
C ALA A 43 7.43 -6.21 1.92
N ARG A 44 8.55 -6.63 1.31
CA ARG A 44 8.97 -6.14 -0.01
C ARG A 44 7.93 -6.46 -1.09
N GLU A 45 7.41 -7.69 -1.12
CA GLU A 45 6.39 -8.10 -2.09
C GLU A 45 5.10 -7.27 -1.94
N VAL A 46 4.70 -6.94 -0.70
CA VAL A 46 3.57 -6.05 -0.44
C VAL A 46 3.84 -4.66 -1.01
N ILE A 47 5.02 -4.09 -0.75
CA ILE A 47 5.41 -2.77 -1.26
C ILE A 47 5.44 -2.76 -2.79
N GLU A 48 5.98 -3.80 -3.44
CA GLU A 48 6.04 -3.89 -4.90
C GLU A 48 4.65 -3.97 -5.55
N LYS A 49 3.65 -4.50 -4.83
CA LYS A 49 2.24 -4.53 -5.29
C LYS A 49 1.48 -3.25 -5.01
N LEU A 50 2.03 -2.30 -4.24
CA LEU A 50 1.32 -1.05 -3.93
C LEU A 50 1.21 -0.18 -5.18
N PRO A 51 -0.02 0.19 -5.59
CA PRO A 51 -0.21 1.06 -6.74
C PRO A 51 0.40 2.43 -6.45
N GLY A 52 1.06 3.01 -7.44
CA GLY A 52 1.73 4.30 -7.31
C GLY A 52 3.25 4.17 -7.16
N THR A 53 3.75 3.05 -6.64
CA THR A 53 5.19 2.84 -6.41
C THR A 53 6.01 2.78 -7.70
N GLN A 54 5.37 2.52 -8.84
CA GLN A 54 5.97 2.55 -10.17
C GLN A 54 6.22 3.95 -10.73
N TYR A 55 5.69 5.00 -10.09
CA TYR A 55 5.77 6.38 -10.59
C TYR A 55 6.70 7.24 -9.74
N SER A 56 7.35 8.20 -10.38
CA SER A 56 8.04 9.27 -9.67
C SER A 56 7.02 10.17 -8.96
N ARG A 57 7.47 10.93 -7.95
CA ARG A 57 6.63 11.92 -7.27
C ARG A 57 5.98 12.89 -8.27
N ASP A 58 6.75 13.40 -9.22
CA ASP A 58 6.25 14.37 -10.19
C ASP A 58 5.20 13.77 -11.12
N ASP A 59 5.37 12.50 -11.52
CA ASP A 59 4.38 11.79 -12.33
C ASP A 59 3.09 11.52 -11.54
N GLN A 60 3.20 11.16 -10.26
CA GLN A 60 2.03 11.01 -9.37
C GLN A 60 1.26 12.33 -9.25
N LEU A 61 1.94 13.45 -9.05
CA LEU A 61 1.30 14.76 -8.94
C LEU A 61 0.61 15.18 -10.24
N LYS A 62 1.28 15.00 -11.40
CA LYS A 62 0.67 15.25 -12.71
C LYS A 62 -0.58 14.39 -12.91
N GLN A 63 -0.54 13.11 -12.55
CA GLN A 63 -1.68 12.22 -12.67
C GLN A 63 -2.86 12.68 -11.80
N ILE A 64 -2.59 13.16 -10.58
CA ILE A 64 -3.62 13.74 -9.70
C ILE A 64 -4.30 14.94 -10.37
N ASP A 65 -3.54 15.85 -10.96
CA ASP A 65 -4.10 17.04 -11.61
C ASP A 65 -4.94 16.67 -12.85
N ILE A 66 -4.48 15.72 -13.65
CA ILE A 66 -5.24 15.18 -14.78
C ILE A 66 -6.56 14.57 -14.30
N LEU A 67 -6.53 13.75 -13.24
CA LEU A 67 -7.73 13.11 -12.69
C LEU A 67 -8.73 14.14 -12.15
N LYS A 68 -8.26 15.20 -11.49
CA LYS A 68 -9.12 16.32 -11.04
C LYS A 68 -9.80 17.02 -12.20
N GLN A 69 -9.07 17.31 -13.28
CA GLN A 69 -9.64 17.92 -14.49
C GLN A 69 -10.66 17.01 -15.16
N GLN A 70 -10.36 15.72 -15.28
CA GLN A 70 -11.30 14.73 -15.81
C GLN A 70 -12.58 14.66 -14.98
N LEU A 71 -12.47 14.67 -13.66
CA LEU A 71 -13.62 14.66 -12.76
C LEU A 71 -14.48 15.92 -12.96
N ALA A 72 -13.88 17.10 -13.02
CA ALA A 72 -14.58 18.36 -13.28
C ALA A 72 -15.33 18.31 -14.61
N ASN A 73 -14.66 17.94 -15.70
CA ASN A 73 -15.24 17.88 -17.04
C ASN A 73 -16.37 16.85 -17.13
N LYS A 74 -16.19 15.66 -16.55
CA LYS A 74 -17.23 14.62 -16.51
C LYS A 74 -18.45 15.07 -15.70
N THR A 75 -18.22 15.74 -14.57
CA THR A 75 -19.30 16.27 -13.73
C THR A 75 -20.08 17.36 -14.47
N GLU A 76 -19.40 18.29 -15.14
CA GLU A 76 -20.04 19.32 -15.95
C GLU A 76 -20.88 18.71 -17.08
N LEU A 77 -20.33 17.69 -17.76
CA LEU A 77 -21.04 16.99 -18.81
C LEU A 77 -22.30 16.29 -18.29
N LEU A 78 -22.21 15.60 -17.15
CA LEU A 78 -23.37 14.99 -16.49
C LEU A 78 -24.41 16.02 -16.08
N GLN A 79 -23.99 17.19 -15.57
CA GLN A 79 -24.91 18.29 -15.24
C GLN A 79 -25.62 18.82 -16.50
N LYS A 80 -24.89 18.99 -17.60
CA LYS A 80 -25.46 19.38 -18.89
C LYS A 80 -26.51 18.36 -19.34
N TYR A 81 -26.21 17.07 -19.31
CA TYR A 81 -27.18 16.03 -19.68
C TYR A 81 -28.39 15.99 -18.74
N LYS A 82 -28.18 16.14 -17.42
CA LYS A 82 -29.27 16.21 -16.43
C LYS A 82 -30.20 17.40 -16.67
N ASN A 83 -29.64 18.55 -17.03
CA ASN A 83 -30.41 19.76 -17.30
C ASN A 83 -31.03 19.76 -18.70
N LEU A 84 -30.47 18.97 -19.63
CA LEU A 84 -31.04 18.71 -20.95
C LEU A 84 -32.20 17.71 -20.87
N THR A 85 -32.26 16.80 -19.89
CA THR A 85 -33.43 15.94 -19.63
C THR A 85 -34.62 16.67 -18.98
N VAL A 86 -34.95 17.84 -19.54
CA VAL A 86 -36.35 18.28 -19.76
C VAL A 86 -36.65 18.14 -21.26
N PHE A 87 -36.09 17.12 -21.92
CA PHE A 87 -36.62 16.67 -23.19
C PHE A 87 -37.92 15.92 -22.88
N ASP A 88 -39.01 16.67 -23.03
CA ASP A 88 -40.39 16.22 -23.08
C ASP A 88 -40.53 14.82 -23.71
N ILE A 89 -41.12 13.90 -22.94
CA ILE A 89 -41.86 12.73 -23.47
C ILE A 89 -43.32 12.97 -23.11
#